data_AF-A0A834A029-F1
#
_entry.id   AF-A0A834A029-F1
#
_cell.length_a   1.000
_cell.length_b   1.000
_cell.length_c   1.000
_cell.angle_alpha   90.00
_cell.angle_beta   90.00
_cell.angle_gamma   90.00
#
_symmetry.space_group_name_H-M   'P 1'
#
loop_
_entity.id
_entity.type
_entity.pdbx_description
1 polymer ?
#
loop_
_entity_poly.entity_id
_entity_poly.type
_entity_poly.pdbx_seq_one_letter_code
_entity_poly.pdbx_strand_id
1 'polypeptide(L)'
;MRYLRSSLAMLGLQCIGVTFTCINIYTGELFPTVLRMTAVGLGQVAARLGAMLGPLVQLLGTHHPALPLLVYGTVLVLSGLTSLLLPETRNLPLPDTIQDVQNQAAKKAAPRTREHPVVKSTQF
;
A
#
# COMPACT_ATOMS: atom_id res chain seq x y z
N MET A 1 24.01 -2.40 -29.38
CA MET A 1 23.82 -2.57 -27.92
C MET A 1 23.27 -1.33 -27.18
N ARG A 2 23.41 -0.09 -27.68
CA ARG A 2 22.91 1.12 -27.00
C ARG A 2 21.38 1.18 -26.89
N TYR A 3 20.66 0.87 -27.98
CA TYR A 3 19.18 0.89 -27.99
C TYR A 3 18.53 -0.09 -27.02
N LEU A 4 19.12 -1.29 -26.83
CA LEU A 4 18.62 -2.30 -25.89
C LEU A 4 18.73 -1.85 -24.43
N ARG A 5 19.80 -1.13 -24.08
CA ARG A 5 19.98 -0.58 -22.73
C ARG A 5 18.98 0.56 -22.47
N SER A 6 18.77 1.42 -23.46
CA SER A 6 17.80 2.52 -23.37
C SER A 6 16.37 2.00 -23.28
N SER A 7 15.98 1.00 -24.07
CA SER A 7 14.63 0.43 -24.00
C SER A 7 14.35 -0.23 -22.63
N LEU A 8 15.33 -0.97 -22.10
CA LEU A 8 15.21 -1.57 -20.76
C LEU A 8 15.08 -0.51 -19.65
N ALA A 9 15.83 0.60 -19.76
CA ALA A 9 15.73 1.70 -18.80
C ALA A 9 14.37 2.41 -18.87
N MET A 10 13.83 2.63 -20.08
CA MET A 10 12.50 3.23 -20.26
C MET A 10 11.40 2.34 -19.72
N LEU A 11 11.50 1.01 -19.93
CA LEU A 11 10.55 0.06 -19.36
C LEU A 11 10.51 0.17 -17.83
N GLY A 12 11.68 0.22 -17.19
CA GLY A 12 11.79 0.37 -15.74
C GLY A 12 11.19 1.69 -15.23
N LEU A 13 11.39 2.79 -15.96
CA LEU A 13 10.80 4.09 -15.61
C LEU A 13 9.27 4.06 -15.68
N GLN A 14 8.70 3.41 -16.69
CA GLN A 14 7.24 3.29 -16.84
C GLN A 14 6.61 2.47 -15.72
N CYS A 15 7.29 1.45 -15.18
CA CYS A 15 6.79 0.67 -14.04
C CYS A 15 6.50 1.52 -12.80
N ILE A 16 7.25 2.62 -12.60
CA ILE A 16 7.03 3.54 -11.48
C ILE A 16 5.66 4.22 -11.61
N GLY A 17 5.30 4.66 -12.83
CA GLY A 17 4.00 5.28 -13.10
C GLY A 17 2.85 4.30 -12.88
N VAL A 18 2.96 3.07 -13.39
CA VAL A 18 1.95 2.01 -13.20
C VAL A 18 1.74 1.73 -11.70
N THR A 19 2.82 1.59 -10.95
CA THR A 19 2.78 1.34 -9.51
C THR A 19 2.07 2.47 -8.77
N PHE A 20 2.37 3.73 -9.13
CA PHE A 20 1.70 4.89 -8.54
C PHE A 20 0.19 4.88 -8.79
N THR A 21 -0.25 4.55 -10.01
CA THR A 21 -1.68 4.41 -10.32
C THR A 21 -2.33 3.30 -9.50
N CYS A 22 -1.70 2.13 -9.39
CA CYS A 22 -2.21 1.01 -8.58
C CYS A 22 -2.39 1.41 -7.10
N ILE A 23 -1.38 2.07 -6.51
CA ILE A 23 -1.45 2.54 -5.12
C ILE A 23 -2.60 3.53 -4.93
N ASN A 24 -2.81 4.45 -5.89
CA ASN A 24 -3.88 5.43 -5.81
C ASN A 24 -5.28 4.80 -5.88
N ILE A 25 -5.46 3.76 -6.70
CA ILE A 25 -6.70 2.99 -6.77
C ILE A 25 -6.91 2.26 -5.44
N TYR A 26 -5.91 1.53 -4.96
CA TYR A 26 -5.97 0.78 -3.71
C TYR A 26 -6.28 1.66 -2.50
N THR A 27 -5.66 2.85 -2.44
CA THR A 27 -5.93 3.83 -1.38
C THR A 27 -7.37 4.33 -1.44
N GLY A 28 -7.95 4.43 -2.63
CA GLY A 28 -9.36 4.82 -2.82
C GLY A 28 -10.36 3.75 -2.41
N GLU A 29 -9.99 2.48 -2.51
CA GLU A 29 -10.84 1.35 -2.11
C GLU A 29 -10.74 1.02 -0.61
N LEU A 30 -9.58 1.29 -0.01
CA LEU A 30 -9.29 0.92 1.38
C LEU A 30 -9.62 2.03 2.39
N PHE A 31 -9.55 3.31 2.00
CA PHE A 31 -9.69 4.44 2.92
C PHE A 31 -10.84 5.38 2.52
N PRO A 32 -11.69 5.81 3.48
CA PRO A 32 -12.71 6.82 3.24
C PRO A 32 -12.07 8.17 2.88
N THR A 33 -12.80 9.01 2.15
CA THR A 33 -12.34 10.26 1.49
C THR A 33 -11.54 11.20 2.40
N VAL A 34 -11.83 11.21 3.70
CA VAL A 34 -11.17 12.05 4.71
C VAL A 34 -9.73 11.62 5.01
N LEU A 35 -9.42 10.31 4.92
CA LEU A 35 -8.10 9.77 5.23
C LEU A 35 -7.22 9.62 3.99
N ARG A 36 -7.80 9.68 2.78
CA ARG A 36 -7.09 9.49 1.51
C ARG A 36 -5.97 10.52 1.32
N MET A 37 -6.25 11.81 1.52
CA MET A 37 -5.24 12.87 1.42
C MET A 37 -4.13 12.72 2.45
N THR A 38 -4.48 12.32 3.68
CA THR A 38 -3.49 12.09 4.75
C THR A 38 -2.58 10.91 4.44
N ALA A 39 -3.13 9.80 3.93
CA ALA A 39 -2.35 8.62 3.53
C ALA A 39 -1.37 8.94 2.40
N VAL A 40 -1.82 9.66 1.36
CA VAL A 40 -0.95 10.13 0.26
C VAL A 40 0.14 11.07 0.79
N GLY A 41 -0.21 11.99 1.69
CA GLY A 41 0.75 12.90 2.34
C GLY A 41 1.83 12.16 3.14
N LEU A 42 1.45 11.18 3.95
CA LEU A 42 2.39 10.33 4.70
C LEU A 42 3.29 9.52 3.77
N GLY A 43 2.73 8.94 2.70
CA GLY A 43 3.51 8.26 1.68
C GLY A 43 4.53 9.18 1.00
N GLN A 44 4.15 10.44 0.75
CA GLN A 44 5.06 11.41 0.16
C GLN A 44 6.21 11.80 1.11
N VAL A 45 5.96 11.89 2.41
CA VAL A 45 7.00 12.10 3.43
C VAL A 45 7.96 10.91 3.47
N ALA A 46 7.44 9.68 3.46
CA ALA A 46 8.27 8.47 3.39
C ALA A 46 9.13 8.43 2.12
N ALA A 47 8.57 8.81 0.96
CA ALA A 47 9.32 8.93 -0.28
C ALA A 47 10.45 9.97 -0.20
N ARG A 48 10.24 11.08 0.52
CA ARG A 48 11.28 12.10 0.73
C ARG A 48 12.40 11.60 1.64
N LEU A 49 12.06 10.85 2.68
CA LEU A 49 13.06 10.18 3.53
C LEU A 49 13.90 9.19 2.71
N GLY A 50 13.27 8.39 1.85
CA GLY A 50 13.98 7.51 0.91
C GLY A 50 14.93 8.28 -0.02
N ALA A 51 14.50 9.43 -0.54
CA ALA A 51 15.34 10.28 -1.38
C ALA A 51 16.55 10.86 -0.62
N MET A 52 16.39 11.22 0.65
CA MET A 52 17.49 11.68 1.52
C MET A 52 18.50 10.57 1.82
N LEU A 53 18.04 9.33 1.98
CA LEU A 53 18.89 8.16 2.18
C LEU A 53 19.73 7.81 0.93
N GLY A 54 19.28 8.20 -0.27
CA GLY A 54 19.99 7.92 -1.53
C GLY A 54 21.45 8.38 -1.52
N PRO A 55 21.74 9.68 -1.37
CA PRO A 55 23.10 10.21 -1.27
C PRO A 55 23.90 9.62 -0.10
N LEU A 56 23.24 9.32 1.03
CA LEU A 56 23.89 8.72 2.20
C LEU A 56 24.43 7.31 1.89
N VAL A 57 23.64 6.49 1.21
CA VAL A 57 24.04 5.15 0.75
C VAL A 57 25.13 5.25 -0.32
N GLN A 58 25.03 6.23 -1.22
CA GLN A 58 26.05 6.47 -2.24
C GLN A 58 27.39 6.91 -1.63
N LEU A 59 27.36 7.72 -0.55
CA LEU A 59 28.55 8.09 0.21
C LEU A 59 29.20 6.86 0.84
N LEU A 60 28.41 5.92 1.36
CA LEU A 60 28.91 4.65 1.90
C LEU A 60 29.56 3.77 0.81
N GLY A 61 29.13 3.92 -0.44
CA GLY A 61 29.72 3.29 -1.62
C GLY A 61 31.14 3.74 -1.97
N THR A 62 31.58 4.88 -1.44
CA THR A 62 32.96 5.35 -1.65
C THR A 62 33.99 4.46 -0.95
N HIS A 63 33.59 3.75 0.11
CA HIS A 63 34.45 2.78 0.80
C HIS A 63 34.44 1.41 0.13
N HIS A 64 33.25 0.92 -0.28
CA HIS A 64 33.12 -0.32 -1.04
C HIS A 64 32.05 -0.22 -2.14
N PRO A 65 32.40 -0.49 -3.41
CA PRO A 65 31.48 -0.34 -4.55
C PRO A 65 30.30 -1.35 -4.53
N ALA A 66 30.42 -2.45 -3.79
CA ALA A 66 29.38 -3.47 -3.68
C ALA A 66 28.28 -3.13 -2.66
N LEU A 67 28.57 -2.26 -1.67
CA LEU A 67 27.63 -1.95 -0.59
C LEU A 67 26.35 -1.26 -1.08
N PRO A 68 26.39 -0.22 -1.93
CA PRO A 68 25.17 0.44 -2.41
C PRO A 68 24.27 -0.52 -3.18
N LEU A 69 24.87 -1.37 -4.02
CA LEU A 69 24.13 -2.34 -4.84
C LEU A 69 23.35 -3.32 -3.96
N LEU A 70 23.98 -3.84 -2.91
CA LEU A 70 23.34 -4.75 -1.95
C LEU A 70 22.23 -4.04 -1.16
N VAL A 71 22.45 -2.80 -0.72
CA VAL A 71 21.44 -2.03 0.03
C VAL A 71 20.21 -1.76 -0.84
N TYR A 72 20.39 -1.24 -2.06
CA TYR A 72 19.26 -1.00 -2.94
C TYR A 72 18.53 -2.31 -3.29
N GLY A 73 19.26 -3.37 -3.63
CA GLY A 73 18.67 -4.67 -3.97
C GLY A 73 17.88 -5.29 -2.83
N THR A 74 18.42 -5.30 -1.61
CA THR A 74 17.75 -5.87 -0.43
C THR A 74 16.49 -5.10 -0.04
N VAL A 75 16.53 -3.76 -0.09
CA VAL A 75 15.35 -2.92 0.17
C VAL A 75 14.24 -3.17 -0.86
N LEU A 76 14.59 -3.32 -2.13
CA LEU A 76 13.66 -3.67 -3.21
C LEU A 76 13.01 -5.06 -3.00
N VAL A 77 13.81 -6.07 -2.64
CA VAL A 77 13.32 -7.42 -2.36
C VAL A 77 12.41 -7.44 -1.13
N LEU A 78 12.80 -6.79 -0.04
CA LEU A 78 12.00 -6.69 1.18
C LEU A 78 10.69 -5.94 0.92
N SER A 79 10.73 -4.85 0.16
CA SER A 79 9.54 -4.09 -0.25
C SER A 79 8.59 -4.95 -1.09
N GLY A 80 9.11 -5.65 -2.10
CA GLY A 80 8.33 -6.57 -2.92
C GLY A 80 7.71 -7.69 -2.08
N LEU A 81 8.50 -8.32 -1.20
CA LEU A 81 8.02 -9.38 -0.32
C LEU A 81 6.94 -8.88 0.66
N THR A 82 7.11 -7.67 1.19
CA THR A 82 6.10 -7.03 2.05
C THR A 82 4.83 -6.71 1.26
N SER A 83 4.95 -6.31 -0.01
CA SER A 83 3.82 -6.10 -0.91
C SER A 83 3.06 -7.39 -1.19
N LEU A 84 3.75 -8.54 -1.30
CA LEU A 84 3.10 -9.86 -1.36
C LEU A 84 2.44 -10.26 -0.03
N LEU A 85 2.99 -9.80 1.09
CA LEU A 85 2.44 -10.06 2.43
C LEU A 85 1.27 -9.14 2.78
N LEU A 86 1.05 -8.08 1.99
CA LEU A 86 -0.16 -7.28 2.07
C LEU A 86 -1.34 -8.21 1.74
N PRO A 87 -2.23 -8.50 2.71
CA PRO A 87 -3.31 -9.45 2.52
C PRO A 87 -4.12 -9.02 1.32
N GLU A 88 -4.19 -9.91 0.33
CA GLU A 88 -4.94 -9.75 -0.91
C GLU A 88 -6.35 -9.23 -0.56
N THR A 89 -6.66 -7.98 -0.91
CA THR A 89 -7.96 -7.32 -0.71
C THR A 89 -9.06 -7.88 -1.62
N ARG A 90 -9.02 -9.18 -1.87
CA ARG A 90 -10.03 -9.89 -2.64
C ARG A 90 -11.05 -10.50 -1.67
N ASN A 91 -12.18 -9.80 -1.50
CA ASN A 91 -13.40 -10.18 -0.75
C ASN A 91 -13.64 -9.57 0.64
N LEU A 92 -13.40 -8.27 0.85
CA LEU A 92 -14.07 -7.58 1.97
C LEU A 92 -15.06 -6.55 1.41
N PRO A 93 -16.37 -6.66 1.73
CA PRO A 93 -17.36 -5.69 1.28
C PRO A 93 -16.99 -4.31 1.81
N LEU A 94 -16.93 -3.33 0.92
CA LEU A 94 -16.61 -1.93 1.21
C LEU A 94 -17.57 -1.42 2.31
N PRO A 95 -17.08 -1.03 3.49
CA PRO A 95 -17.90 -0.27 4.43
C PRO A 95 -18.00 1.16 3.88
N ASP A 96 -19.13 1.48 3.25
CA ASP A 96 -19.42 2.78 2.64
C ASP A 96 -19.55 3.95 3.66
N THR A 97 -19.38 3.73 4.96
CA THR A 97 -19.54 4.79 5.98
C THR A 97 -18.70 4.56 7.23
N ILE A 98 -18.12 5.64 7.79
CA ILE A 98 -17.31 5.66 9.03
C ILE A 98 -18.05 5.00 10.22
N GLN A 99 -19.39 5.00 10.19
CA GLN A 99 -20.26 4.35 11.17
C GLN A 99 -20.09 2.82 11.22
N ASP A 100 -19.74 2.15 10.11
CA ASP A 100 -19.55 0.69 10.10
C ASP A 100 -18.20 0.27 10.67
N VAL A 101 -17.15 1.08 10.50
CA VAL A 101 -15.83 0.82 11.09
C VAL A 101 -15.89 0.91 12.62
N GLN A 102 -16.65 1.87 13.16
CA GLN A 102 -16.88 1.99 14.60
C GLN A 102 -17.79 0.87 15.15
N ASN A 103 -18.84 0.48 14.42
CA ASN A 103 -19.73 -0.59 14.86
C ASN A 103 -19.09 -1.99 14.81
N GLN A 104 -18.17 -2.25 13.87
CA GLN A 104 -17.43 -3.52 13.84
C GLN A 104 -16.35 -3.62 14.92
N ALA A 105 -15.69 -2.51 15.28
CA ALA A 105 -14.77 -2.48 16.42
C ALA A 105 -15.51 -2.74 17.75
N ALA A 106 -16.71 -2.17 17.91
CA ALA A 106 -17.57 -2.43 19.07
C ALA A 106 -18.13 -3.87 19.08
N LYS A 107 -18.53 -4.43 17.93
CA LYS A 107 -19.01 -5.83 17.82
C LYS A 107 -17.92 -6.87 18.05
N LYS A 108 -16.66 -6.56 17.75
CA LYS A 108 -15.54 -7.49 17.97
C LYS A 108 -15.11 -7.55 19.45
N ALA A 109 -15.56 -6.59 20.27
CA ALA A 109 -15.35 -6.56 21.72
C ALA A 109 -16.49 -7.22 22.53
N ALA A 110 -17.60 -7.61 21.91
CA ALA A 110 -18.73 -8.29 22.57
C ALA A 110 -18.90 -9.73 22.03
N PRO A 111 -19.02 -10.75 22.89
CA PRO A 111 -19.19 -12.13 22.43
C PRO A 111 -20.52 -12.29 21.68
N ARG A 112 -20.45 -12.97 20.54
CA ARG A 112 -21.56 -13.41 19.68
C ARG A 112 -22.67 -14.09 20.51
N THR A 113 -23.83 -13.45 20.65
CA THR A 113 -25.10 -14.16 20.78
C THR A 113 -25.86 -13.98 19.47
N ARG A 114 -26.09 -15.11 18.80
CA ARG A 114 -26.90 -15.21 17.57
C ARG A 114 -28.34 -14.80 17.89
N GLU A 115 -28.92 -13.87 17.15
CA GLU A 115 -30.37 -13.83 16.97
C GLU A 115 -30.72 -13.76 15.48
N HIS A 116 -31.52 -14.74 15.06
CA HIS A 116 -32.14 -14.87 13.75
C HIS A 116 -33.23 -13.80 13.58
N PRO A 117 -33.27 -13.04 12.47
CA PRO A 117 -34.41 -12.17 12.21
C PRO A 117 -35.58 -13.01 11.69
N VAL A 118 -36.60 -13.20 12.54
CA VAL A 118 -37.92 -13.66 12.10
C VAL A 118 -38.60 -12.48 11.41
N VAL A 119 -38.63 -12.54 10.08
CA VAL A 119 -39.50 -11.70 9.25
C VAL A 119 -40.91 -12.27 9.35
N LYS A 120 -41.82 -11.50 9.95
CA LYS A 120 -43.28 -11.62 9.81
C LYS A 120 -43.80 -10.19 9.86
N SER A 121 -43.95 -9.47 8.76
CA SER A 121 -44.90 -9.69 7.66
C SER A 121 -46.34 -9.92 8.16
N THR A 122 -46.96 -8.82 8.54
CA THR A 122 -48.41 -8.59 8.75
C THR A 122 -48.51 -7.06 8.82
N GLN A 123 -48.90 -6.28 7.81
CA GLN A 123 -50.11 -6.36 6.95
C GLN A 123 -51.34 -6.67 7.81
N PHE A 124 -51.82 -5.66 8.52
CA PHE A 124 -53.15 -5.03 8.47
C PHE A 124 -53.39 -4.23 9.75
#